data_AF-A0A7Y4WM89-F1
#
_entry.id   AF-A0A7Y4WM89-F1
#
_cell.length_a   1.000
_cell.length_b   1.000
_cell.length_c   1.000
_cell.angle_alpha   90.00
_cell.angle_beta   90.00
_cell.angle_gamma   90.00
#
_symmetry.space_group_name_H-M   'P 1'
#
loop_
_entity.id
_entity.type
_entity.pdbx_description
1 polymer ?
#
loop_
_entity_poly.entity_id
_entity_poly.type
_entity_poly.pdbx_seq_one_letter_code
_entity_poly.pdbx_strand_id
1 'polypeptide(L)'
;MHTLPIFETVSRTFGFVIERRFFSLLRLIWLPMLLSLAVGLLPDWYQFEAIGFPPKPEAMKALENDSLFTILQILNSVASLILGAMVAISVHRMILLDDRQPGVFFYWRLTREEWLYFLAWIGYFILVMLAFALPIAAHFYYVASNETLKEAAAFLASATETDAAQNAERVKRLFSDPRLAIAGVVSFVFALIALARFGLVFPLIVAEGRLSFWRSWVLTRGSTLQLIGFWVIVSILTYVLVLLLAVVLGAAVAGMVVSVYAGGQAAGALGIVLLAVPAVVSFLLYFVIGITVFIAAMSFSYRALAAPDEG
;
A
#
# COMPACT_ATOMS: atom_id res chain seq x y z
N MET A 1 -26.21 -12.92 -13.79
CA MET A 1 -24.99 -12.35 -13.16
C MET A 1 -25.29 -10.89 -12.89
N HIS A 2 -25.20 -10.46 -11.63
CA HIS A 2 -25.46 -9.07 -11.26
C HIS A 2 -24.38 -8.16 -11.83
N THR A 3 -24.80 -7.04 -12.43
CA THR A 3 -23.90 -5.93 -12.73
C THR A 3 -23.57 -5.21 -11.43
N LEU A 4 -22.29 -4.89 -11.21
CA LEU A 4 -21.88 -4.12 -10.03
C LEU A 4 -22.41 -2.69 -10.17
N PRO A 5 -23.26 -2.18 -9.27
CA PRO A 5 -23.70 -0.78 -9.31
C PRO A 5 -22.55 0.12 -8.82
N ILE A 6 -21.64 0.46 -9.72
CA ILE A 6 -20.34 1.10 -9.40
C ILE A 6 -20.55 2.36 -8.55
N PHE A 7 -21.35 3.33 -9.02
CA PHE A 7 -21.53 4.62 -8.33
C PHE A 7 -22.20 4.48 -6.96
N GLU A 8 -23.18 3.58 -6.85
CA GLU A 8 -23.81 3.29 -5.57
C GLU A 8 -22.82 2.65 -4.60
N THR A 9 -22.01 1.70 -5.07
CA THR A 9 -20.99 1.03 -4.26
C THR A 9 -19.91 2.02 -3.80
N VAL A 10 -19.48 2.94 -4.67
CA VAL A 10 -18.56 4.03 -4.33
C VAL A 10 -19.19 4.94 -3.27
N SER A 11 -20.44 5.37 -3.47
CA SER A 11 -21.16 6.23 -2.51
C SER A 11 -21.31 5.55 -1.15
N ARG A 12 -21.64 4.26 -1.11
CA ARG A 12 -21.72 3.47 0.14
C ARG A 12 -20.35 3.34 0.81
N THR A 13 -19.29 3.14 0.03
CA THR A 13 -17.91 3.05 0.53
C THR A 13 -17.47 4.35 1.21
N PHE A 14 -17.58 5.48 0.51
CA PHE A 14 -17.18 6.78 1.06
C PHE A 14 -18.11 7.25 2.17
N GLY A 15 -19.42 7.07 2.04
CA GLY A 15 -20.38 7.41 3.12
C GLY A 15 -20.14 6.57 4.39
N PHE A 16 -19.72 5.31 4.25
CA PHE A 16 -19.31 4.52 5.41
C PHE A 16 -18.08 5.09 6.10
N VAL A 17 -17.01 5.35 5.34
CA VAL A 17 -15.72 5.80 5.89
C VAL A 17 -15.79 7.22 6.45
N ILE A 18 -16.38 8.16 5.71
CA ILE A 18 -16.34 9.59 6.04
C ILE A 18 -17.49 9.97 6.99
N GLU A 19 -18.72 9.57 6.69
CA GLU A 19 -19.90 10.10 7.36
C GLU A 19 -20.29 9.27 8.59
N ARG A 20 -20.38 7.95 8.43
CA ARG A 20 -21.06 7.10 9.44
C ARG A 20 -20.13 6.53 10.50
N ARG A 21 -18.90 6.19 10.15
CA ARG A 21 -18.01 5.37 10.99
C ARG A 21 -16.61 5.90 11.16
N PHE A 22 -16.32 7.13 10.72
CA PHE A 22 -14.97 7.71 10.79
C PHE A 22 -14.33 7.57 12.18
N PHE A 23 -15.00 8.00 13.24
CA PHE A 23 -14.45 7.92 14.59
C PHE A 23 -14.33 6.49 15.12
N SER A 24 -15.26 5.59 14.75
CA SER A 24 -15.16 4.17 15.11
C SER A 24 -13.97 3.50 14.41
N LEU A 25 -13.77 3.79 13.12
CA LEU A 25 -12.62 3.36 12.33
C LEU A 25 -11.33 3.87 12.96
N LEU A 26 -11.23 5.20 13.12
CA LEU A 26 -10.07 5.84 13.70
C LEU A 26 -9.73 5.20 15.05
N ARG A 27 -10.72 5.03 15.94
CA ARG A 27 -10.54 4.40 17.25
C ARG A 27 -9.98 2.97 17.17
N LEU A 28 -10.39 2.18 16.18
CA LEU A 28 -9.92 0.79 16.04
C LEU A 28 -8.52 0.69 15.42
N ILE A 29 -8.15 1.64 14.56
CA ILE A 29 -6.95 1.53 13.71
C ILE A 29 -5.83 2.49 14.09
N TRP A 30 -6.08 3.55 14.87
CA TRP A 30 -5.05 4.56 15.18
C TRP A 30 -3.83 3.95 15.87
N LEU A 31 -4.02 3.02 16.82
CA LEU A 31 -2.93 2.43 17.59
C LEU A 31 -2.03 1.55 16.70
N PRO A 32 -2.54 0.54 15.96
CA PRO A 32 -1.68 -0.23 15.07
C PRO A 32 -1.04 0.66 14.00
N MET A 33 -1.72 1.72 13.55
CA MET A 33 -1.13 2.68 12.63
C MET A 33 0.02 3.48 13.25
N LEU A 34 -0.13 3.96 14.48
CA LEU A 34 0.90 4.69 15.21
C LEU A 34 2.11 3.80 15.48
N LEU A 35 1.89 2.54 15.84
CA LEU A 35 2.95 1.56 16.00
C LEU A 35 3.67 1.30 14.68
N SER A 36 2.93 1.22 13.57
CA SER A 36 3.52 1.02 12.24
C SER A 36 4.39 2.21 11.85
N LEU A 37 3.96 3.43 12.14
CA LEU A 37 4.76 4.64 11.96
C LEU A 37 6.01 4.60 12.83
N ALA A 38 5.87 4.32 14.13
CA ALA A 38 7.00 4.29 15.06
C ALA A 38 8.07 3.28 14.65
N VAL A 39 7.66 2.09 14.22
CA VAL A 39 8.59 1.06 13.71
C VAL A 39 9.20 1.47 12.37
N GLY A 40 8.41 2.09 11.48
CA GLY A 40 8.88 2.60 10.20
C GLY A 40 9.94 3.69 10.32
N LEU A 41 9.90 4.50 11.38
CA LEU A 41 10.89 5.54 11.65
C LEU A 41 12.24 4.99 12.12
N LEU A 42 12.32 3.75 12.61
CA LEU A 42 13.58 3.17 13.11
C LEU A 42 14.66 3.02 12.02
N PRO A 43 14.41 2.38 10.87
CA PRO A 43 15.41 2.32 9.80
C PRO A 43 15.77 3.71 9.26
N ASP A 44 14.80 4.62 9.15
CA ASP A 44 15.04 5.99 8.67
C ASP A 44 15.92 6.78 9.65
N TRP A 45 15.67 6.66 10.95
CA TRP A 45 16.49 7.24 12.00
C TRP A 45 17.92 6.69 11.95
N TYR A 46 18.06 5.36 11.88
CA TYR A 46 19.37 4.71 11.80
C TYR A 46 20.15 5.15 10.56
N GLN A 47 19.47 5.19 9.41
CA GLN A 47 20.04 5.72 8.17
C GLN A 47 20.53 7.15 8.41
N PHE A 48 19.69 8.05 8.92
CA PHE A 48 20.07 9.44 9.15
C PHE A 48 21.31 9.59 10.05
N GLU A 49 21.40 8.82 11.14
CA GLU A 49 22.57 8.81 12.02
C GLU A 49 23.83 8.27 11.32
N ALA A 50 23.70 7.22 10.50
CA ALA A 50 24.82 6.56 9.84
C ALA A 50 25.40 7.39 8.68
N ILE A 51 24.55 8.00 7.85
CA ILE A 51 24.99 8.75 6.65
C ILE A 51 25.20 10.25 6.91
N GLY A 52 24.61 10.80 7.96
CA GLY A 52 24.55 12.24 8.23
C GLY A 52 23.75 13.01 7.16
N PHE A 53 23.70 14.33 7.32
CA PHE A 53 23.07 15.22 6.34
C PHE A 53 24.00 16.40 6.00
N PRO A 54 24.37 16.60 4.73
CA PRO A 54 23.95 15.84 3.53
C PRO A 54 24.64 14.46 3.43
N PRO A 55 23.98 13.48 2.76
CA PRO A 55 24.54 12.13 2.59
C PRO A 55 25.83 12.15 1.76
N LYS A 56 26.87 11.46 2.25
CA LYS A 56 28.09 11.21 1.47
C LYS A 56 27.96 9.89 0.67
N PRO A 57 28.40 9.83 -0.61
CA PRO A 57 28.29 8.61 -1.42
C PRO A 57 28.95 7.37 -0.79
N GLU A 58 30.09 7.54 -0.11
CA GLU A 58 30.79 6.46 0.58
C GLU A 58 29.98 5.89 1.75
N ALA A 59 29.31 6.76 2.52
CA ALA A 59 28.47 6.36 3.64
C ALA A 59 27.22 5.59 3.16
N MET A 60 26.68 5.95 2.00
CA MET A 60 25.57 5.20 1.38
C MET A 60 25.99 3.77 1.03
N LYS A 61 27.16 3.59 0.41
CA LYS A 61 27.71 2.25 0.11
C LYS A 61 28.00 1.43 1.37
N ALA A 62 28.42 2.08 2.44
CA ALA A 62 28.61 1.40 3.73
C ALA A 62 27.28 0.93 4.32
N LEU A 63 26.24 1.77 4.27
CA LEU A 63 24.90 1.45 4.76
C LEU A 63 24.25 0.29 3.98
N GLU A 64 24.46 0.21 2.66
CA GLU A 64 23.95 -0.89 1.82
C GLU A 64 24.47 -2.27 2.25
N ASN A 65 25.67 -2.31 2.83
CA ASN A 65 26.30 -3.54 3.32
C ASN A 65 26.14 -3.74 4.84
N ASP A 66 25.40 -2.86 5.51
CA ASP A 66 25.20 -2.90 6.96
C ASP A 66 24.12 -3.93 7.33
N SER A 67 24.53 -4.93 8.10
CA SER A 67 23.63 -6.00 8.58
C SER A 67 22.58 -5.48 9.57
N LEU A 68 22.89 -4.48 10.38
CA LEU A 68 21.95 -3.90 11.33
C LEU A 68 20.83 -3.16 10.59
N PHE A 69 21.18 -2.34 9.59
CA PHE A 69 20.18 -1.68 8.74
C PHE A 69 19.28 -2.70 8.04
N THR A 70 19.85 -3.77 7.51
CA THR A 70 19.09 -4.87 6.89
C THR A 70 18.12 -5.52 7.89
N ILE A 71 18.55 -5.80 9.11
CA ILE A 71 17.70 -6.37 10.17
C ILE A 71 16.55 -5.41 10.51
N LEU A 72 16.83 -4.10 10.65
CA LEU A 72 15.80 -3.09 10.92
C LEU A 72 14.76 -3.03 9.80
N GLN A 73 15.18 -3.13 8.53
CA GLN A 73 14.26 -3.17 7.39
C GLN A 73 13.37 -4.42 7.39
N ILE A 74 13.93 -5.58 7.75
CA ILE A 74 13.16 -6.83 7.90
C ILE A 74 12.14 -6.69 9.03
N LEU A 75 12.55 -6.19 10.20
CA LEU A 75 11.65 -5.96 11.34
C LEU A 75 10.53 -4.98 10.98
N ASN A 76 10.86 -3.90 10.28
CA ASN A 76 9.87 -2.94 9.79
C ASN A 76 8.87 -3.58 8.83
N SER A 77 9.34 -4.41 7.90
CA SER A 77 8.49 -5.13 6.95
C SER A 77 7.55 -6.10 7.65
N VAL A 78 8.06 -6.88 8.61
CA VAL A 78 7.26 -7.84 9.39
C VAL A 78 6.23 -7.11 10.26
N ALA A 79 6.64 -6.05 10.96
CA ALA A 79 5.74 -5.24 11.79
C ALA A 79 4.63 -4.60 10.94
N SER A 80 4.99 -4.00 9.80
CA SER A 80 4.04 -3.39 8.86
C SER A 80 3.02 -4.40 8.34
N LEU A 81 3.46 -5.63 8.02
CA LEU A 81 2.57 -6.70 7.60
C LEU A 81 1.60 -7.12 8.71
N ILE A 82 2.09 -7.29 9.93
CA ILE A 82 1.27 -7.65 11.09
C ILE A 82 0.25 -6.55 11.36
N LEU A 83 0.71 -5.32 11.57
CA LEU A 83 -0.12 -4.17 11.91
C LEU A 83 -1.13 -3.85 10.80
N GLY A 84 -0.73 -3.95 9.53
CA GLY A 84 -1.63 -3.82 8.39
C GLY A 84 -2.73 -4.87 8.38
N ALA A 85 -2.42 -6.12 8.73
CA ALA A 85 -3.43 -7.16 8.87
C ALA A 85 -4.40 -6.90 10.03
N MET A 86 -3.92 -6.31 11.14
CA MET A 86 -4.79 -5.87 12.25
C MET A 86 -5.83 -4.84 11.80
N VAL A 87 -5.38 -3.86 11.03
CA VAL A 87 -6.24 -2.83 10.43
C VAL A 87 -7.25 -3.50 9.50
N ALA A 88 -6.79 -4.37 8.60
CA ALA A 88 -7.65 -5.10 7.66
C ALA A 88 -8.74 -5.91 8.37
N ILE A 89 -8.37 -6.71 9.38
CA ILE A 89 -9.30 -7.51 10.18
C ILE A 89 -10.34 -6.62 10.86
N SER A 90 -9.90 -5.55 11.52
CA SER A 90 -10.79 -4.64 12.25
C SER A 90 -11.84 -4.01 11.32
N VAL A 91 -11.42 -3.54 10.14
CA VAL A 91 -12.32 -2.94 9.16
C VAL A 91 -13.26 -3.98 8.55
N HIS A 92 -12.75 -5.16 8.18
CA HIS A 92 -13.58 -6.25 7.64
C HIS A 92 -14.64 -6.70 8.64
N ARG A 93 -14.30 -6.90 9.93
CA ARG A 93 -15.28 -7.28 10.96
C ARG A 93 -16.38 -6.23 11.11
N MET A 94 -16.00 -4.96 11.14
CA MET A 94 -16.99 -3.89 11.29
C MET A 94 -17.91 -3.79 10.06
N ILE A 95 -17.42 -4.01 8.84
CA ILE A 95 -18.26 -3.91 7.63
C ILE A 95 -19.08 -5.17 7.39
N LEU A 96 -18.44 -6.34 7.46
CA LEU A 96 -19.05 -7.61 7.09
C LEU A 96 -19.92 -8.16 8.22
N LEU A 97 -19.46 -8.06 9.47
CA LEU A 97 -20.10 -8.66 10.64
C LEU A 97 -20.84 -7.64 11.52
N ASP A 98 -20.78 -6.35 11.19
CA ASP A 98 -21.31 -5.25 12.02
C ASP A 98 -20.80 -5.27 13.48
N ASP A 99 -19.60 -5.84 13.69
CA ASP A 99 -18.98 -5.98 15.01
C ASP A 99 -18.30 -4.67 15.44
N ARG A 100 -19.06 -3.80 16.13
CA ARG A 100 -18.63 -2.43 16.45
C ARG A 100 -17.87 -2.31 17.78
N GLN A 101 -17.98 -3.30 18.65
CA GLN A 101 -17.42 -3.36 20.03
C GLN A 101 -17.29 -1.98 20.71
N PRO A 102 -18.41 -1.37 21.17
CA PRO A 102 -18.35 -0.10 21.88
C PRO A 102 -17.46 -0.21 23.12
N GLY A 103 -16.66 0.82 23.40
CA GLY A 103 -15.73 0.86 24.54
C GLY A 103 -14.37 0.17 24.32
N VAL A 104 -14.21 -0.70 23.32
CA VAL A 104 -12.91 -1.35 23.01
C VAL A 104 -12.04 -0.46 22.11
N PHE A 105 -10.87 -0.01 22.59
CA PHE A 105 -9.95 0.84 21.85
C PHE A 105 -9.01 0.09 20.90
N PHE A 106 -8.85 -1.21 21.10
CA PHE A 106 -7.95 -2.04 20.30
C PHE A 106 -8.54 -3.43 20.15
N TYR A 107 -8.66 -3.89 18.90
CA TYR A 107 -9.32 -5.14 18.59
C TYR A 107 -8.34 -6.18 18.04
N TRP A 108 -7.82 -7.02 18.94
CA TRP A 108 -6.99 -8.15 18.57
C TRP A 108 -7.05 -9.20 19.69
N ARG A 109 -7.77 -10.29 19.44
CA ARG A 109 -7.99 -11.37 20.40
C ARG A 109 -7.18 -12.62 20.07
N LEU A 110 -6.52 -12.65 18.90
CA LEU A 110 -5.83 -13.80 18.33
C LEU A 110 -6.71 -15.05 18.27
N THR A 111 -8.01 -14.88 17.99
CA THR A 111 -8.89 -16.04 17.83
C THR A 111 -8.53 -16.81 16.56
N ARG A 112 -9.04 -18.04 16.46
CA ARG A 112 -8.82 -18.88 15.27
C ARG A 112 -9.23 -18.16 13.97
N GLU A 113 -10.34 -17.43 14.01
CA GLU A 113 -10.86 -16.68 12.87
C GLU A 113 -9.92 -15.53 12.50
N GLU A 114 -9.34 -14.84 13.47
CA GLU A 114 -8.36 -13.77 13.24
C GLU A 114 -7.06 -14.30 12.66
N TRP A 115 -6.59 -15.46 13.11
CA TRP A 115 -5.47 -16.16 12.50
C TRP A 115 -5.74 -16.58 11.07
N LEU A 116 -6.96 -17.04 10.76
CA LEU A 116 -7.36 -17.35 9.39
C LEU A 116 -7.37 -16.10 8.50
N TYR A 117 -7.88 -14.97 9.00
CA TYR A 117 -7.79 -13.69 8.28
C TYR A 117 -6.34 -13.27 8.06
N PHE A 118 -5.49 -13.40 9.08
CA PHE A 118 -4.07 -13.06 8.99
C PHE A 118 -3.36 -13.90 7.94
N LEU A 119 -3.56 -15.22 7.95
CA LEU A 119 -3.01 -16.13 6.95
C LEU A 119 -3.57 -15.87 5.55
N ALA A 120 -4.86 -15.56 5.44
CA ALA A 120 -5.50 -15.18 4.19
C ALA A 120 -4.89 -13.89 3.61
N TRP A 121 -4.59 -12.91 4.48
CA TRP A 121 -3.90 -11.67 4.12
C TRP A 121 -2.49 -11.96 3.60
N ILE A 122 -1.70 -12.78 4.30
CA ILE A 122 -0.37 -13.20 3.84
C ILE A 122 -0.47 -13.92 2.48
N GLY A 123 -1.38 -14.88 2.35
CA GLY A 123 -1.60 -15.63 1.11
C GLY A 123 -1.98 -14.72 -0.05
N TYR A 124 -2.81 -13.71 0.19
CA TYR A 124 -3.14 -12.67 -0.78
C TYR A 124 -1.89 -11.93 -1.27
N PHE A 125 -1.04 -11.44 -0.36
CA PHE A 125 0.18 -10.72 -0.74
C PHE A 125 1.15 -11.60 -1.51
N ILE A 126 1.34 -12.86 -1.10
CA ILE A 126 2.19 -13.80 -1.82
C ILE A 126 1.68 -13.99 -3.25
N LEU A 127 0.37 -14.21 -3.44
CA LEU A 127 -0.19 -14.40 -4.77
C LEU A 127 -0.12 -13.15 -5.64
N VAL A 128 -0.33 -11.97 -5.06
CA VAL A 128 -0.17 -10.69 -5.76
C VAL A 128 1.30 -10.49 -6.14
N MET A 129 2.24 -10.73 -5.22
CA MET A 129 3.68 -10.65 -5.51
C MET A 129 4.09 -11.63 -6.60
N LEU A 130 3.60 -12.87 -6.59
CA LEU A 130 3.85 -13.84 -7.66
C LEU A 130 3.25 -13.36 -8.99
N ALA A 131 2.06 -12.77 -8.96
CA ALA A 131 1.44 -12.22 -10.17
C ALA A 131 2.24 -11.06 -10.77
N PHE A 132 2.89 -10.23 -9.95
CA PHE A 132 3.83 -9.20 -10.43
C PHE A 132 5.16 -9.79 -10.87
N ALA A 133 5.75 -10.67 -10.06
CA ALA A 133 7.09 -11.18 -10.24
C ALA A 133 7.20 -12.10 -11.45
N LEU A 134 6.19 -12.92 -11.75
CA LEU A 134 6.27 -13.90 -12.84
C LEU A 134 6.42 -13.26 -14.22
N PRO A 135 5.60 -12.27 -14.65
CA PRO A 135 5.77 -11.63 -15.95
C PRO A 135 7.08 -10.83 -16.05
N ILE A 136 7.49 -10.19 -14.95
CA ILE A 136 8.77 -9.46 -14.87
C ILE A 136 9.95 -10.43 -14.98
N ALA A 137 9.93 -11.54 -14.24
CA ALA A 137 10.96 -12.58 -14.29
C ALA A 137 10.99 -13.27 -15.65
N ALA A 138 9.83 -13.56 -16.27
CA ALA A 138 9.75 -14.10 -17.61
C ALA A 138 10.32 -13.12 -18.65
N HIS A 139 10.05 -11.83 -18.48
CA HIS A 139 10.65 -10.79 -19.30
C HIS A 139 12.17 -10.72 -19.10
N PHE A 140 12.67 -10.68 -17.87
CA PHE A 140 14.11 -10.70 -17.58
C PHE A 140 14.78 -11.97 -18.08
N TYR A 141 14.13 -13.12 -17.99
CA TYR A 141 14.62 -14.37 -18.55
C TYR A 141 14.72 -14.30 -20.07
N TYR A 142 13.68 -13.81 -20.74
CA TYR A 142 13.68 -13.59 -22.19
C TYR A 142 14.79 -12.61 -22.61
N VAL A 143 14.92 -11.49 -21.90
CA VAL A 143 15.96 -10.48 -22.05
C VAL A 143 17.34 -11.09 -21.87
N ALA A 144 17.61 -11.78 -20.77
CA ALA A 144 18.90 -12.43 -20.48
C ALA A 144 19.23 -13.58 -21.46
N SER A 145 18.21 -14.22 -22.02
CA SER A 145 18.39 -15.26 -23.04
C SER A 145 18.75 -14.71 -24.42
N ASN A 146 18.50 -13.43 -24.69
CA ASN A 146 18.94 -12.75 -25.92
C ASN A 146 20.41 -12.30 -25.79
N GLU A 147 21.21 -12.58 -26.82
CA GLU A 147 22.66 -12.28 -26.84
C GLU A 147 22.98 -10.80 -26.62
N THR A 148 22.12 -9.90 -27.10
CA THR A 148 22.24 -8.44 -26.98
C THR A 148 22.32 -7.93 -25.54
N LEU A 149 21.83 -8.71 -24.57
CA LEU A 149 21.78 -8.33 -23.15
C LEU A 149 22.80 -9.05 -22.29
N LYS A 150 23.30 -10.21 -22.73
CA LYS A 150 24.54 -10.78 -22.18
C LYS A 150 25.72 -9.84 -22.44
N GLU A 151 25.74 -9.22 -23.62
CA GLU A 151 26.67 -8.13 -23.94
C GLU A 151 26.48 -6.92 -23.02
N ALA A 152 25.23 -6.53 -22.73
CA ALA A 152 24.93 -5.43 -21.82
C ALA A 152 25.28 -5.73 -20.35
N ALA A 153 25.07 -6.96 -19.87
CA ALA A 153 25.39 -7.38 -18.51
C ALA A 153 26.91 -7.54 -18.28
N ALA A 154 27.62 -8.13 -19.25
CA ALA A 154 29.08 -8.19 -19.24
C ALA A 154 29.69 -6.78 -19.23
N PHE A 155 29.04 -5.83 -19.91
CA PHE A 155 29.43 -4.43 -19.92
C PHE A 155 29.10 -3.67 -18.61
N LEU A 156 27.93 -3.89 -18.00
CA LEU A 156 27.59 -3.33 -16.68
C LEU A 156 28.58 -3.80 -15.61
N ALA A 157 29.06 -5.03 -15.71
CA ALA A 157 30.12 -5.55 -14.85
C ALA A 157 31.50 -4.92 -15.12
N SER A 158 31.73 -4.35 -16.31
CA SER A 158 32.97 -3.67 -16.71
C SER A 158 32.89 -2.14 -16.66
N ALA A 159 31.74 -1.57 -16.32
CA ALA A 159 31.48 -0.14 -16.33
C ALA A 159 32.22 0.55 -15.17
N THR A 160 33.45 0.95 -15.43
CA THR A 160 34.17 1.92 -14.58
C THR A 160 33.57 3.32 -14.76
N GLU A 161 33.72 4.21 -13.78
CA GLU A 161 33.12 5.56 -13.76
C GLU A 161 33.46 6.43 -14.98
N THR A 162 34.51 6.08 -15.72
CA THR A 162 35.01 6.83 -16.89
C THR A 162 34.08 6.85 -18.11
N ASP A 163 33.08 5.96 -18.20
CA ASP A 163 32.17 5.87 -19.36
C ASP A 163 30.70 6.22 -19.06
N ALA A 164 30.45 7.08 -18.07
CA ALA A 164 29.10 7.45 -17.62
C ALA A 164 28.15 7.93 -18.76
N ALA A 165 28.67 8.70 -19.73
CA ALA A 165 27.88 9.18 -20.86
C ALA A 165 27.46 8.04 -21.82
N GLN A 166 28.36 7.09 -22.08
CA GLN A 166 28.08 5.95 -22.95
C GLN A 166 27.14 4.95 -22.25
N ASN A 167 27.29 4.79 -20.93
CA ASN A 167 26.37 4.02 -20.09
C ASN A 167 24.96 4.61 -20.13
N ALA A 168 24.82 5.94 -20.02
CA ALA A 168 23.53 6.61 -20.08
C ALA A 168 22.83 6.43 -21.43
N GLU A 169 23.55 6.54 -22.56
CA GLU A 169 22.97 6.34 -23.89
C GLU A 169 22.50 4.89 -24.11
N ARG A 170 23.24 3.91 -23.59
CA ARG A 170 22.89 2.50 -23.70
C ARG A 170 21.72 2.11 -22.79
N VAL A 171 21.68 2.62 -21.56
CA VAL A 171 20.52 2.50 -20.65
C VAL A 171 19.28 3.10 -21.31
N LYS A 172 19.42 4.28 -21.94
CA LYS A 172 18.33 4.89 -22.71
C LYS A 172 17.85 3.97 -23.84
N ARG A 173 18.76 3.33 -24.60
CA ARG A 173 18.38 2.36 -25.65
C ARG A 173 17.64 1.15 -25.07
N LEU A 174 18.09 0.63 -23.93
CA LEU A 174 17.40 -0.47 -23.24
C LEU A 174 15.96 -0.08 -22.89
N PHE A 175 15.76 1.03 -22.18
CA PHE A 175 14.42 1.49 -21.80
C PHE A 175 13.59 2.02 -22.97
N SER A 176 14.20 2.25 -24.14
CA SER A 176 13.49 2.60 -25.37
C SER A 176 13.04 1.39 -26.18
N ASP A 177 13.39 0.16 -25.77
CA ASP A 177 12.90 -1.04 -26.45
C ASP A 177 11.38 -1.17 -26.25
N PRO A 178 10.57 -1.15 -27.32
CA PRO A 178 9.12 -1.30 -27.21
C PRO A 178 8.70 -2.60 -26.53
N ARG A 179 9.54 -3.65 -26.53
CA ARG A 179 9.27 -4.93 -25.88
C ARG A 179 9.25 -4.82 -24.36
N LEU A 180 10.12 -3.99 -23.78
CA LEU A 180 10.14 -3.69 -22.35
C LEU A 180 8.84 -2.98 -21.93
N ALA A 181 8.39 -2.02 -22.75
CA ALA A 181 7.12 -1.34 -22.52
C ALA A 181 5.92 -2.32 -22.60
N ILE A 182 5.88 -3.19 -23.61
CA ILE A 182 4.84 -4.22 -23.74
C ILE A 182 4.84 -5.16 -22.52
N ALA A 183 6.00 -5.66 -22.11
CA ALA A 183 6.11 -6.53 -20.95
C ALA A 183 5.68 -5.83 -19.65
N GLY A 184 6.07 -4.56 -19.47
CA GLY A 184 5.62 -3.73 -18.36
C GLY A 184 4.10 -3.57 -18.34
N VAL A 185 3.49 -3.26 -19.49
CA VAL A 185 2.02 -3.13 -19.62
C VAL A 185 1.31 -4.45 -19.34
N VAL A 186 1.79 -5.57 -19.89
CA VAL A 186 1.20 -6.90 -19.64
C VAL A 186 1.31 -7.27 -18.16
N SER A 187 2.48 -7.06 -17.55
CA SER A 187 2.71 -7.30 -16.12
C SER A 187 1.75 -6.47 -15.27
N PHE A 188 1.60 -5.18 -15.61
CA PHE A 188 0.69 -4.28 -14.92
C PHE A 188 -0.77 -4.69 -15.07
N VAL A 189 -1.24 -5.04 -16.27
CA VAL A 189 -2.61 -5.50 -16.50
C VAL A 189 -2.88 -6.81 -15.75
N PHE A 190 -1.95 -7.77 -15.81
CA PHE A 190 -2.08 -9.03 -15.09
C PHE A 190 -2.13 -8.80 -13.58
N ALA A 191 -1.28 -7.91 -13.06
CA ALA A 191 -1.29 -7.53 -11.67
C ALA A 191 -2.60 -6.83 -11.25
N LEU A 192 -3.15 -5.94 -12.07
CA LEU A 192 -4.46 -5.32 -11.81
C LEU A 192 -5.58 -6.36 -11.74
N ILE A 193 -5.58 -7.34 -12.65
CA ILE A 193 -6.55 -8.45 -12.64
C ILE A 193 -6.37 -9.29 -11.36
N ALA A 194 -5.13 -9.62 -11.01
CA ALA A 194 -4.80 -10.37 -9.81
C ALA A 194 -5.24 -9.62 -8.55
N LEU A 195 -4.88 -8.34 -8.41
CA LEU A 195 -5.29 -7.46 -7.31
C LEU A 195 -6.82 -7.38 -7.18
N ALA A 196 -7.51 -7.11 -8.29
CA ALA A 196 -8.96 -6.94 -8.30
C ALA A 196 -9.71 -8.23 -7.92
N ARG A 197 -9.19 -9.39 -8.32
CA ARG A 197 -9.84 -10.68 -8.07
C ARG A 197 -9.43 -11.31 -6.74
N PHE A 198 -8.14 -11.44 -6.48
CA PHE A 198 -7.66 -12.03 -5.22
C PHE A 198 -8.02 -11.16 -4.02
N GLY A 199 -8.10 -9.83 -4.18
CA GLY A 199 -8.47 -8.91 -3.10
C GLY A 199 -9.86 -9.19 -2.55
N LEU A 200 -10.77 -9.73 -3.37
CA LEU A 200 -12.10 -10.13 -2.91
C LEU A 200 -12.14 -11.56 -2.37
N VAL A 201 -11.41 -12.49 -3.00
CA VAL A 201 -11.51 -13.92 -2.72
C VAL A 201 -11.07 -14.28 -1.30
N PHE A 202 -10.01 -13.66 -0.77
CA PHE A 202 -9.50 -14.00 0.56
C PHE A 202 -10.41 -13.51 1.69
N PRO A 203 -10.82 -12.22 1.74
CA PRO A 203 -11.80 -11.78 2.73
C PRO A 203 -13.10 -12.57 2.68
N LEU A 204 -13.52 -12.98 1.48
CA LEU A 204 -14.70 -13.83 1.23
C LEU A 204 -14.63 -15.19 1.93
N ILE A 205 -13.53 -15.92 1.70
CA ILE A 205 -13.33 -17.27 2.25
C ILE A 205 -13.38 -17.22 3.78
N VAL A 206 -12.78 -16.18 4.37
CA VAL A 206 -12.72 -16.07 5.82
C VAL A 206 -14.03 -15.55 6.42
N ALA A 207 -14.68 -14.58 5.78
CA ALA A 207 -15.94 -14.01 6.28
C ALA A 207 -17.09 -15.02 6.27
N GLU A 208 -17.23 -15.78 5.18
CA GLU A 208 -18.31 -16.76 5.07
C GLU A 208 -17.97 -18.10 5.73
N GLY A 209 -16.68 -18.42 5.91
CA GLY A 209 -16.19 -19.68 6.50
C GLY A 209 -16.60 -20.96 5.76
N ARG A 210 -17.42 -20.85 4.70
CA ARG A 210 -18.07 -21.95 3.97
C ARG A 210 -17.87 -21.89 2.46
N LEU A 211 -17.42 -20.77 1.92
CA LEU A 211 -17.13 -20.66 0.49
C LEU A 211 -15.79 -21.27 0.16
N SER A 212 -15.80 -22.21 -0.79
CA SER A 212 -14.57 -22.67 -1.43
C SER A 212 -13.98 -21.56 -2.28
N PHE A 213 -12.64 -21.55 -2.41
CA PHE A 213 -11.91 -20.63 -3.28
C PHE A 213 -12.52 -20.54 -4.70
N TRP A 214 -12.92 -21.68 -5.27
CA TRP A 214 -13.51 -21.76 -6.59
C TRP A 214 -14.84 -21.01 -6.71
N ARG A 215 -15.70 -21.08 -5.69
CA ARG A 215 -16.99 -20.38 -5.71
C ARG A 215 -16.78 -18.87 -5.66
N SER A 216 -15.89 -18.39 -4.78
CA SER A 216 -15.49 -16.98 -4.71
C SER A 216 -14.83 -16.49 -6.01
N TRP A 217 -14.00 -17.33 -6.64
CA TRP A 217 -13.37 -17.01 -7.91
C TRP A 217 -14.38 -16.86 -9.05
N VAL A 218 -15.37 -17.76 -9.13
CA VAL A 218 -16.41 -17.72 -10.16
C VAL A 218 -17.27 -16.46 -10.03
N LEU A 219 -17.59 -16.03 -8.80
CA LEU A 219 -18.35 -14.79 -8.54
C LEU A 219 -17.69 -13.54 -9.15
N THR A 220 -16.36 -13.49 -9.23
CA THR A 220 -15.64 -12.33 -9.79
C THR A 220 -15.40 -12.40 -11.31
N ARG A 221 -15.71 -13.54 -11.96
CA ARG A 221 -15.36 -13.78 -13.38
C ARG A 221 -16.16 -12.88 -14.34
N GLY A 222 -17.44 -12.68 -14.08
CA GLY A 222 -18.32 -11.87 -14.93
C GLY A 222 -18.17 -10.36 -14.77
N SER A 223 -17.59 -9.91 -13.65
CA SER A 223 -17.53 -8.52 -13.24
C SER A 223 -16.10 -7.96 -13.17
N THR A 224 -15.09 -8.67 -13.68
CA THR A 224 -13.67 -8.28 -13.52
C THR A 224 -13.37 -6.86 -14.03
N LEU A 225 -13.86 -6.47 -15.21
CA LEU A 225 -13.67 -5.11 -15.72
C LEU A 225 -14.42 -4.05 -14.90
N GLN A 226 -15.61 -4.37 -14.40
CA GLN A 226 -16.37 -3.47 -13.52
C GLN A 226 -15.67 -3.29 -12.18
N LEU A 227 -15.07 -4.35 -11.63
CA LEU A 227 -14.24 -4.29 -10.44
C LEU A 227 -13.01 -3.42 -10.67
N ILE A 228 -12.28 -3.61 -11.78
CA ILE A 228 -11.13 -2.76 -12.12
C ILE A 228 -11.57 -1.30 -12.26
N GLY A 229 -12.65 -1.02 -12.98
CA GLY A 229 -13.18 0.34 -13.12
C GLY A 229 -13.56 0.98 -11.78
N PHE A 230 -14.24 0.21 -10.93
CA PHE A 230 -14.55 0.59 -9.55
C PHE A 230 -13.27 0.90 -8.75
N TRP A 231 -12.27 0.02 -8.80
CA TRP A 231 -10.98 0.21 -8.13
C TRP A 231 -10.25 1.46 -8.59
N VAL A 232 -10.24 1.73 -9.90
CA VAL A 232 -9.64 2.93 -10.48
C VAL A 232 -10.35 4.18 -9.96
N ILE A 233 -11.69 4.21 -9.99
CA ILE A 233 -12.48 5.35 -9.48
C ILE A 233 -12.20 5.58 -7.99
N VAL A 234 -12.29 4.54 -7.17
CA VAL A 234 -12.02 4.63 -5.73
C VAL A 234 -10.60 5.12 -5.47
N SER A 235 -9.61 4.61 -6.21
CA SER A 235 -8.21 5.01 -6.06
C SER A 235 -7.98 6.47 -6.45
N ILE A 236 -8.57 6.93 -7.56
CA ILE A 236 -8.49 8.34 -7.99
C ILE A 236 -9.12 9.25 -6.94
N LEU A 237 -10.32 8.93 -6.47
CA LEU A 237 -11.01 9.75 -5.45
C LEU A 237 -10.23 9.79 -4.14
N THR A 238 -9.70 8.65 -3.72
CA THR A 238 -8.83 8.54 -2.53
C THR A 238 -7.56 9.36 -2.72
N TYR A 239 -6.91 9.27 -3.88
CA TYR A 239 -5.72 10.04 -4.19
C TYR A 239 -5.99 11.55 -4.20
N VAL A 240 -7.09 11.99 -4.81
CA VAL A 240 -7.50 13.41 -4.79
C VAL A 240 -7.73 13.87 -3.36
N LEU A 241 -8.42 13.09 -2.54
CA LEU A 241 -8.67 13.41 -1.13
C LEU A 241 -7.36 13.52 -0.34
N VAL A 242 -6.43 12.60 -0.57
CA VAL A 242 -5.07 12.65 -0.01
C VAL A 242 -4.32 13.90 -0.47
N LEU A 243 -4.36 14.22 -1.76
CA LEU A 243 -3.64 15.37 -2.31
C LEU A 243 -4.16 16.67 -1.71
N LEU A 244 -5.49 16.82 -1.60
CA LEU A 244 -6.12 17.96 -0.94
C LEU A 244 -5.68 18.08 0.51
N LEU A 245 -5.65 16.95 1.22
CA LEU A 245 -5.17 16.89 2.60
C LEU A 245 -3.69 17.32 2.70
N ALA A 246 -2.84 16.81 1.80
CA ALA A 246 -1.42 17.13 1.74
C ALA A 246 -1.16 18.61 1.43
N VAL A 247 -1.97 19.25 0.57
CA VAL A 247 -1.87 20.69 0.30
C VAL A 247 -2.22 21.50 1.54
N VAL A 248 -3.34 21.20 2.21
CA VAL A 248 -3.76 21.89 3.42
C VAL A 248 -2.69 21.77 4.52
N LEU A 249 -2.16 20.57 4.70
CA LEU A 249 -1.17 20.30 5.76
C LEU A 249 0.22 20.82 5.39
N GLY A 250 0.60 20.75 4.12
CA GLY A 250 1.84 21.35 3.61
C GLY A 250 1.85 22.86 3.75
N ALA A 251 0.72 23.54 3.51
CA ALA A 251 0.58 24.97 3.76
C ALA A 251 0.71 25.31 5.26
N ALA A 252 0.14 24.49 6.14
CA ALA A 252 0.29 24.65 7.58
C ALA A 252 1.75 24.50 8.03
N VAL A 253 2.44 23.45 7.56
CA VAL A 253 3.87 23.21 7.82
C VAL A 253 4.72 24.38 7.31
N ALA A 254 4.47 24.86 6.08
CA ALA A 254 5.20 25.99 5.51
C ALA A 254 5.01 27.27 6.34
N GLY A 255 3.78 27.57 6.75
CA GLY A 255 3.50 28.72 7.63
C GLY A 255 4.24 28.64 8.96
N MET A 256 4.35 27.45 9.55
CA MET A 256 5.11 27.23 10.78
C MET A 256 6.61 27.40 10.56
N VAL A 257 7.17 26.83 9.50
CA VAL A 257 8.59 26.99 9.17
C VAL A 257 8.94 28.46 8.99
N VAL A 258 8.13 29.21 8.24
CA VAL A 258 8.29 30.67 8.07
C VAL A 258 8.26 31.38 9.42
N SER A 259 7.34 31.00 10.32
CA SER A 259 7.26 31.61 11.66
C SER A 259 8.49 31.35 12.54
N VAL A 260 9.10 30.16 12.44
CA VAL A 260 10.35 29.81 13.14
C VAL A 260 11.51 30.64 12.60
N TYR A 261 11.65 30.72 11.27
CA TYR A 261 12.71 31.52 10.64
C TYR A 261 12.56 33.02 10.86
N ALA A 262 11.34 33.51 11.09
CA ALA A 262 11.07 34.91 11.44
C ALA A 262 11.49 35.31 12.87
N GLY A 263 12.13 34.42 13.64
CA GLY A 263 12.81 34.77 14.89
C GLY A 263 11.96 34.64 16.16
N GLY A 264 10.82 33.94 16.12
CA GLY A 264 10.04 33.66 17.32
C GLY A 264 10.78 32.68 18.25
N GLN A 265 11.40 33.16 19.33
CA GLN A 265 12.09 32.28 20.31
C GLN A 265 11.17 31.28 21.03
N ALA A 266 9.84 31.52 21.03
CA ALA A 266 8.85 30.54 21.45
C ALA A 266 8.72 29.33 20.50
N ALA A 267 9.33 29.37 19.31
CA ALA A 267 9.07 28.43 18.21
C ALA A 267 9.96 27.16 18.21
N GLY A 268 10.90 27.01 19.15
CA GLY A 268 11.74 25.81 19.21
C GLY A 268 10.97 24.55 19.62
N ALA A 269 10.47 24.50 20.85
CA ALA A 269 9.71 23.35 21.35
C ALA A 269 8.26 23.34 20.83
N LEU A 270 7.61 24.51 20.79
CA LEU A 270 6.25 24.64 20.25
C LEU A 270 6.26 24.40 18.74
N GLY A 271 7.30 24.79 17.99
CA GLY A 271 7.39 24.51 16.55
C GLY A 271 7.61 23.04 16.25
N ILE A 272 8.37 22.30 17.06
CA ILE A 272 8.50 20.84 16.90
C ILE A 272 7.17 20.14 17.17
N VAL A 273 6.46 20.50 18.26
CA VAL A 273 5.14 19.93 18.56
C VAL A 273 4.12 20.32 17.49
N LEU A 274 4.14 21.57 17.05
CA LEU A 274 3.25 22.08 16.00
C LEU A 274 3.57 21.51 14.63
N LEU A 275 4.79 21.02 14.36
CA LEU A 275 5.13 20.28 13.13
C LEU A 275 4.77 18.79 13.24
N ALA A 276 5.07 18.18 14.38
CA ALA A 276 4.82 16.76 14.63
C ALA A 276 3.33 16.43 14.62
N VAL A 277 2.49 17.28 15.22
CA VAL A 277 1.04 17.01 15.31
C VAL A 277 0.37 16.98 13.92
N PRO A 278 0.50 17.99 13.04
CA PRO A 278 -0.03 17.94 11.68
C PRO A 278 0.60 16.84 10.84
N ALA A 279 1.89 16.51 11.01
CA ALA A 279 2.50 15.40 10.28
C ALA A 279 1.91 14.05 10.70
N VAL A 280 1.77 13.80 12.01
CA VAL A 280 1.14 12.59 12.54
C VAL A 280 -0.34 12.54 12.17
N VAL A 281 -1.06 13.66 12.25
CA VAL A 281 -2.47 13.75 11.84
C VAL A 281 -2.60 13.55 10.32
N SER A 282 -1.72 14.12 9.49
CA SER A 282 -1.64 13.86 8.05
C SER A 282 -1.49 12.38 7.77
N PHE A 283 -0.53 11.76 8.45
CA PHE A 283 -0.20 10.35 8.28
C PHE A 283 -1.39 9.48 8.70
N LEU A 284 -1.97 9.74 9.86
CA LEU A 284 -3.14 9.01 10.36
C LEU A 284 -4.33 9.19 9.41
N LEU A 285 -4.62 10.40 8.94
CA LEU A 285 -5.71 10.64 8.01
C LEU A 285 -5.45 9.98 6.65
N TYR A 286 -4.22 10.07 6.12
CA TYR A 286 -3.81 9.39 4.89
C TYR A 286 -4.04 7.89 4.98
N PHE A 287 -3.59 7.27 6.07
CA PHE A 287 -3.72 5.84 6.27
C PHE A 287 -5.16 5.42 6.59
N VAL A 288 -5.84 6.14 7.47
CA VAL A 288 -7.24 5.89 7.81
C VAL A 288 -8.06 5.97 6.54
N ILE A 289 -8.01 7.08 5.80
CA ILE A 289 -8.80 7.25 4.58
C ILE A 289 -8.34 6.24 3.52
N GLY A 290 -7.04 6.19 3.20
CA GLY A 290 -6.51 5.35 2.12
C GLY A 290 -6.80 3.88 2.31
N ILE A 291 -6.35 3.31 3.44
CA ILE A 291 -6.50 1.88 3.71
C ILE A 291 -7.96 1.53 3.97
N THR A 292 -8.71 2.32 4.76
CA THR A 292 -10.10 1.94 5.08
C THR A 292 -11.02 2.09 3.88
N VAL A 293 -10.82 3.08 3.00
CA VAL A 293 -11.57 3.18 1.75
C VAL A 293 -11.28 1.97 0.87
N PHE A 294 -10.02 1.53 0.77
CA PHE A 294 -9.66 0.35 0.00
C PHE A 294 -10.33 -0.92 0.55
N ILE A 295 -10.27 -1.15 1.86
CA ILE A 295 -10.90 -2.32 2.50
C ILE A 295 -12.43 -2.24 2.44
N ALA A 296 -13.00 -1.05 2.60
CA ALA A 296 -14.43 -0.83 2.47
C ALA A 296 -14.90 -1.07 1.04
N ALA A 297 -14.14 -0.64 0.06
CA ALA A 297 -14.40 -0.88 -1.35
C ALA A 297 -14.45 -2.39 -1.65
N MET A 298 -13.50 -3.19 -1.10
CA MET A 298 -13.56 -4.66 -1.19
C MET A 298 -14.82 -5.23 -0.55
N SER A 299 -15.14 -4.76 0.65
CA SER A 299 -16.25 -5.31 1.43
C SER A 299 -17.62 -4.99 0.82
N PHE A 300 -17.81 -3.78 0.29
CA PHE A 300 -19.05 -3.37 -0.37
C PHE A 300 -19.22 -3.95 -1.76
N SER A 301 -18.15 -4.06 -2.55
CA SER A 301 -18.22 -4.75 -3.85
C SER A 301 -18.58 -6.22 -3.69
N TYR A 302 -18.09 -6.88 -2.64
CA TYR A 302 -18.56 -8.21 -2.28
C TYR A 302 -20.05 -8.24 -1.94
N ARG A 303 -20.53 -7.39 -1.02
CA ARG A 303 -21.96 -7.37 -0.64
C ARG A 303 -22.86 -7.15 -1.85
N ALA A 304 -22.44 -6.32 -2.81
CA ALA A 304 -23.18 -6.10 -4.04
C ALA A 304 -23.18 -7.32 -4.99
N LEU A 305 -22.10 -8.10 -5.03
CA LEU A 305 -22.00 -9.30 -5.86
C LEU A 305 -22.67 -10.54 -5.25
N ALA A 306 -22.82 -10.58 -3.92
CA ALA A 306 -23.36 -11.72 -3.17
C ALA A 306 -24.82 -11.56 -2.74
N ALA A 307 -25.43 -10.39 -2.92
CA ALA A 307 -26.84 -10.18 -2.62
C ALA A 307 -27.69 -11.15 -3.45
N PRO A 308 -28.61 -11.92 -2.83
CA PRO A 308 -29.56 -12.74 -3.58
C PRO A 308 -30.43 -11.86 -4.47
N ASP A 309 -30.90 -12.41 -5.59
CA ASP A 309 -31.96 -11.81 -6.41
C ASP A 309 -33.22 -11.65 -5.52
N GLU A 310 -33.33 -10.52 -4.81
CA GLU A 310 -34.58 -10.10 -4.19
C GLU A 310 -35.50 -9.62 -5.33
N GLY A 311 -36.17 -10.59 -5.96
CA GLY A 311 -37.21 -10.39 -6.96
C GLY A 311 -38.54 -9.99 -6.35
#